data_AF-A0A0F2RJQ0-F1
#
_entry.id   AF-A0A0F2RJQ0-F1
#
_cell.length_a   1.000
_cell.length_b   1.000
_cell.length_c   1.000
_cell.angle_alpha   90.00
_cell.angle_beta   90.00
_cell.angle_gamma   90.00
#
_symmetry.space_group_name_H-M   'P 1'
#
loop_
_entity.id
_entity.type
_entity.pdbx_description
1 polymer ?
#
loop_
_entity_poly.entity_id
_entity_poly.type
_entity_poly.pdbx_seq_one_letter_code
_entity_poly.pdbx_strand_id
1 'polypeptide(L)'
;PAMFKSGRAFSAWVGLVPRQHSSGGRERLGSITKKGNSELRRLLVAGAMSMIIRAKQLGFTRHPWLSRLLERKPMMVVAIAMANKMGRMIWALMVKGEKFNPAKLMPA
;
A
#
# COMPACT_ATOMS: atom_id res chain seq x y z
N PRO A 1 -3.69 -0.41 17.24
CA PRO A 1 -4.57 -0.35 16.05
C PRO A 1 -5.94 0.32 16.32
N ALA A 2 -6.50 0.17 17.53
CA ALA A 2 -7.80 0.73 17.93
C ALA A 2 -7.93 2.26 17.82
N MET A 3 -6.80 2.99 17.81
CA MET A 3 -6.77 4.45 17.58
C MET A 3 -7.29 4.86 16.18
N PHE A 4 -7.25 3.96 15.19
CA PHE A 4 -7.65 4.27 13.81
C PHE A 4 -9.02 3.67 13.48
N LYS A 5 -9.95 4.50 13.03
CA LYS A 5 -11.31 4.08 12.61
C LYS A 5 -11.33 3.15 11.39
N SER A 6 -10.27 3.15 10.57
CA SER A 6 -10.17 2.29 9.38
C SER A 6 -8.72 2.09 8.94
N GLY A 7 -8.47 1.06 8.14
CA GLY A 7 -7.18 0.87 7.48
C GLY A 7 -6.80 2.01 6.54
N ARG A 8 -7.78 2.77 6.01
CA ARG A 8 -7.51 3.99 5.23
C ARG A 8 -6.93 5.10 6.12
N ALA A 9 -7.47 5.27 7.32
CA ALA A 9 -6.96 6.23 8.30
C ALA A 9 -5.55 5.85 8.76
N PHE A 10 -5.29 4.56 8.97
CA PHE A 10 -3.93 4.06 9.24
C PHE A 10 -2.96 4.37 8.09
N SER A 11 -3.31 4.00 6.84
CA SER A 11 -2.45 4.29 5.69
C SER A 11 -2.19 5.79 5.48
N ALA A 12 -3.18 6.65 5.74
CA ALA A 12 -3.02 8.09 5.67
C ALA A 12 -2.06 8.60 6.75
N TRP A 13 -2.15 8.06 7.97
CA TRP A 13 -1.24 8.39 9.08
C TRP A 13 0.20 7.94 8.82
N VAL A 14 0.41 6.80 8.14
CA VAL A 14 1.75 6.35 7.70
C VAL A 14 2.30 7.20 6.54
N GLY A 15 1.46 7.95 5.81
CA GLY A 15 1.88 8.75 4.66
C GLY A 15 1.91 7.96 3.34
N LEU A 16 1.02 6.96 3.19
CA LEU A 16 0.87 6.13 1.98
C LEU A 16 -0.29 6.58 1.07
N VAL A 17 -0.96 7.66 1.43
CA VAL A 17 -2.13 8.20 0.71
C VAL A 17 -1.78 9.61 0.19
N PRO A 18 -2.18 9.96 -1.05
CA PRO A 18 -2.05 11.31 -1.56
C PRO A 18 -2.75 12.34 -0.66
N ARG A 19 -2.21 13.56 -0.58
CA ARG A 19 -2.88 14.67 0.10
C ARG A 19 -4.23 14.93 -0.57
N GLN A 20 -5.30 15.01 0.20
CA GLN A 20 -6.61 15.41 -0.33
C GLN A 20 -6.83 16.90 -0.08
N HIS A 21 -7.16 17.63 -1.15
CA HIS A 21 -7.63 19.01 -1.10
C HIS A 21 -9.03 19.05 -1.69
N SER A 22 -10.04 19.28 -0.85
CA SER A 22 -11.42 19.44 -1.28
C SER A 22 -11.90 20.84 -0.92
N SER A 23 -12.32 21.62 -1.93
CA SER A 23 -13.03 22.88 -1.74
C SER A 23 -14.21 22.96 -2.71
N GLY A 24 -15.34 23.50 -2.25
CA GLY A 24 -16.52 23.75 -3.09
C GLY A 24 -17.00 22.55 -3.92
N GLY A 25 -16.99 21.33 -3.36
CA GLY A 25 -17.47 20.11 -4.05
C GLY A 25 -16.50 19.49 -5.07
N ARG A 26 -15.29 20.04 -5.25
CA ARG A 26 -14.25 19.45 -6.11
C ARG A 26 -13.19 18.76 -5.28
N GLU A 27 -13.07 17.44 -5.41
CA GLU A 27 -11.96 16.69 -4.82
C GLU A 27 -10.72 16.76 -5.72
N ARG A 28 -9.59 17.20 -5.17
CA ARG A 28 -8.28 17.15 -5.83
C ARG A 28 -7.31 16.32 -4.99
N LEU A 29 -6.68 15.34 -5.63
CA LEU A 29 -5.58 14.59 -5.03
C LEU A 29 -4.25 15.28 -5.38
N GLY A 30 -3.49 15.66 -4.37
CA GLY A 30 -2.16 16.25 -4.46
C GLY A 30 -1.05 15.21 -4.34
N SER A 31 0.16 15.66 -4.03
CA SER A 31 1.31 14.78 -3.82
C SER A 31 1.17 13.92 -2.55
N ILE A 32 1.95 12.84 -2.48
CA ILE A 32 2.08 12.04 -1.25
C ILE A 32 2.73 12.93 -0.20
N THR A 33 2.06 13.11 0.92
CA THR A 33 2.63 13.85 2.04
C THR A 33 3.77 13.02 2.64
N LYS A 34 4.93 13.64 2.89
CA LYS A 34 5.98 13.02 3.72
C LYS A 34 5.66 13.14 5.23
N LYS A 35 4.40 13.46 5.56
CA LYS A 35 3.92 13.61 6.94
C LYS A 35 3.43 12.26 7.44
N GLY A 36 3.77 11.91 8.67
CA GLY A 36 3.54 10.59 9.25
C GLY A 36 4.84 9.95 9.74
N ASN A 37 4.79 8.66 10.06
CA ASN A 37 5.99 7.92 10.46
C ASN A 37 6.86 7.58 9.23
N SER A 38 7.97 8.30 9.08
CA SER A 38 8.91 8.16 7.95
C SER A 38 9.54 6.78 7.86
N GLU A 39 9.84 6.16 9.01
CA GLU A 39 10.47 4.85 9.08
C GLU A 39 9.51 3.75 8.63
N LEU A 40 8.27 3.75 9.15
CA LEU A 40 7.24 2.81 8.70
C LEU A 40 6.97 2.94 7.20
N ARG A 41 6.93 4.17 6.69
CA ARG A 41 6.78 4.40 5.25
C ARG A 41 7.96 3.82 4.47
N ARG A 42 9.19 4.07 4.90
CA ARG A 42 10.41 3.54 4.29
C ARG A 42 10.38 2.02 4.25
N LEU A 43 10.08 1.37 5.36
CA LEU A 43 10.02 -0.10 5.46
C LEU A 43 8.95 -0.69 4.54
N LEU A 44 7.75 -0.11 4.50
CA LEU A 44 6.67 -0.61 3.64
C LEU A 44 6.98 -0.44 2.15
N VAL A 45 7.58 0.70 1.76
CA VAL A 45 7.99 0.93 0.38
C VAL A 45 9.16 0.02 -0.01
N ALA A 46 10.13 -0.18 0.88
CA ALA A 46 11.23 -1.12 0.66
C ALA A 46 10.72 -2.55 0.48
N GLY A 47 9.80 -3.01 1.33
CA GLY A 47 9.16 -4.33 1.20
C GLY A 47 8.40 -4.48 -0.11
N ALA A 48 7.62 -3.47 -0.50
CA ALA A 48 6.93 -3.45 -1.80
C ALA A 48 7.91 -3.51 -2.98
N MET A 49 9.04 -2.81 -2.90
CA MET A 49 10.09 -2.84 -3.91
C MET A 49 10.75 -4.20 -4.03
N SER A 50 11.07 -4.86 -2.92
CA SER A 50 11.60 -6.23 -2.93
C SER A 50 10.66 -7.20 -3.61
N MET A 51 9.35 -7.08 -3.38
CA MET A 51 8.34 -7.90 -4.06
C MET A 51 8.30 -7.65 -5.57
N ILE A 52 8.40 -6.40 -6.00
CA ILE A 52 8.43 -6.03 -7.43
C ILE A 52 9.70 -6.55 -8.10
N ILE A 53 10.86 -6.34 -7.47
CA ILE A 53 12.16 -6.81 -7.99
C ILE A 53 12.12 -8.33 -8.14
N ARG A 54 11.65 -9.05 -7.11
CA ARG A 54 11.51 -10.51 -7.15
C ARG A 54 10.55 -10.97 -8.25
N ALA A 55 9.42 -10.26 -8.44
CA ALA A 55 8.46 -10.55 -9.50
C ALA A 55 9.08 -10.42 -10.89
N LYS A 56 9.89 -9.37 -11.12
CA LYS A 56 10.58 -9.17 -12.40
C LYS A 56 11.66 -10.22 -12.65
N GLN A 57 12.41 -10.61 -11.62
CA GLN A 57 13.45 -11.66 -11.73
C GLN A 57 12.85 -13.04 -12.05
N LEU A 58 11.70 -13.37 -11.46
CA LEU A 58 11.05 -14.66 -11.68
C LEU A 58 10.18 -14.70 -12.94
N GLY A 59 9.88 -13.55 -13.56
CA GLY A 59 8.86 -13.43 -14.59
C GLY A 59 7.43 -13.74 -14.11
N PHE A 60 7.25 -13.96 -12.79
CA PHE A 60 6.00 -14.37 -12.19
C PHE A 60 5.82 -13.71 -10.82
N THR A 61 4.57 -13.44 -10.46
CA THR A 61 4.18 -13.02 -9.10
C THR A 61 2.87 -13.65 -8.68
N ARG A 62 2.79 -13.99 -7.38
CA ARG A 62 1.55 -14.46 -6.73
C ARG A 62 0.48 -13.35 -6.63
N HIS A 63 0.77 -12.17 -7.16
CA HIS A 63 -0.14 -11.03 -7.20
C HIS A 63 -0.45 -10.63 -8.65
N PRO A 64 -1.46 -11.24 -9.30
CA PRO A 64 -1.86 -10.84 -10.66
C PRO A 64 -2.26 -9.36 -10.77
N TRP A 65 -2.75 -8.78 -9.68
CA TRP A 65 -2.97 -7.33 -9.58
C TRP A 65 -1.68 -6.51 -9.71
N LEU A 66 -0.56 -6.99 -9.17
CA LEU A 66 0.74 -6.32 -9.24
C LEU A 66 1.31 -6.36 -10.67
N SER A 67 1.23 -7.51 -11.36
CA SER A 67 1.65 -7.64 -12.77
C SER A 67 0.92 -6.65 -13.67
N ARG A 68 -0.42 -6.65 -13.59
CA ARG A 68 -1.26 -5.74 -14.39
C ARG A 68 -0.97 -4.26 -14.12
N LEU A 69 -0.53 -3.92 -12.91
CA LEU A 69 -0.18 -2.54 -12.58
C LEU A 69 1.21 -2.16 -13.12
N LEU A 70 2.17 -3.08 -13.09
CA LEU A 70 3.51 -2.91 -13.68
C LEU A 70 3.46 -2.73 -15.21
N GLU A 71 2.48 -3.34 -15.88
CA GLU A 71 2.25 -3.14 -17.32
C GLU A 71 1.81 -1.71 -17.68
N ARG A 72 1.16 -1.00 -16.74
CA ARG A 72 0.45 0.26 -17.03
C ARG A 72 1.03 1.48 -16.34
N LYS A 73 1.86 1.30 -15.30
CA LYS A 73 2.31 2.38 -14.42
C LYS A 73 3.81 2.28 -14.13
N PRO A 74 4.49 3.43 -13.93
CA PRO A 74 5.89 3.45 -13.51
C PRO A 74 6.10 2.70 -12.20
N MET A 75 7.27 2.05 -12.06
CA MET A 75 7.61 1.18 -10.94
C MET A 75 7.38 1.84 -9.56
N MET A 76 7.78 3.11 -9.39
CA MET A 76 7.59 3.83 -8.12
C MET A 76 6.11 4.00 -7.76
N VAL A 77 5.25 4.27 -8.74
CA VAL A 77 3.81 4.40 -8.52
C VAL A 77 3.23 3.06 -8.07
N VAL A 78 3.68 1.98 -8.71
CA VAL A 78 3.29 0.61 -8.33
C VAL A 78 3.77 0.26 -6.92
N ALA A 79 5.01 0.62 -6.57
CA ALA A 79 5.58 0.37 -5.25
C ALA A 79 4.77 1.07 -4.15
N ILE A 80 4.40 2.33 -4.34
CA ILE A 80 3.53 3.05 -3.40
C ILE A 80 2.16 2.39 -3.30
N ALA A 81 1.54 2.01 -4.43
CA ALA A 81 0.24 1.36 -4.43
C ALA A 81 0.28 0.02 -3.65
N MET A 82 1.35 -0.75 -3.85
CA MET A 82 1.57 -2.01 -3.15
C MET A 82 1.83 -1.78 -1.65
N ALA A 83 2.64 -0.79 -1.28
CA ALA A 83 2.87 -0.41 0.11
C ALA A 83 1.56 0.01 0.80
N ASN A 84 0.69 0.76 0.13
CA ASN A 84 -0.62 1.14 0.66
C ASN A 84 -1.52 -0.09 0.86
N LYS A 85 -1.49 -1.05 -0.06
CA LYS A 85 -2.19 -2.34 0.12
C LYS A 85 -1.65 -3.09 1.34
N MET A 86 -0.33 -3.17 1.50
CA MET A 86 0.32 -3.78 2.68
C MET A 86 -0.08 -3.10 3.98
N GLY A 87 -0.07 -1.76 4.03
CA GLY A 87 -0.49 -1.02 5.22
C GLY A 87 -1.93 -1.33 5.64
N ARG A 88 -2.85 -1.43 4.67
CA ARG A 88 -4.24 -1.82 4.93
C ARG A 88 -4.38 -3.25 5.45
N MET A 89 -3.60 -4.18 4.91
CA MET A 89 -3.58 -5.57 5.37
C MET A 89 -3.02 -5.68 6.79
N ILE A 90 -1.91 -5.00 7.09
CA ILE A 90 -1.30 -4.98 8.42
C ILE A 90 -2.31 -4.46 9.44
N TRP A 91 -2.99 -3.34 9.15
CA TRP A 91 -4.03 -2.82 10.04
C TRP A 91 -5.16 -3.84 10.27
N ALA A 92 -5.64 -4.49 9.20
CA ALA A 92 -6.70 -5.50 9.32
C ALA A 92 -6.28 -6.70 10.17
N LEU A 93 -5.05 -7.21 10.00
CA LEU A 93 -4.49 -8.29 10.81
C LEU A 93 -4.38 -7.89 12.29
N MET A 94 -3.87 -6.67 12.56
CA MET A 94 -3.76 -6.14 13.92
C MET A 94 -5.12 -5.94 14.61
N VAL A 95 -6.15 -5.53 13.88
CA VAL A 95 -7.51 -5.35 14.44
C VAL A 95 -8.17 -6.70 14.72
N LYS A 96 -7.97 -7.69 13.85
CA LYS A 96 -8.57 -9.02 14.00
C LYS A 96 -7.78 -9.96 14.92
N GLY A 97 -6.54 -9.61 15.28
CA GLY A 97 -5.63 -10.52 15.98
C GLY A 97 -5.21 -11.73 15.14
N GLU A 98 -5.35 -11.65 13.82
CA GLU A 98 -5.04 -12.74 12.90
C GLU A 98 -3.55 -12.73 12.49
N LYS A 99 -2.98 -13.91 12.27
CA LYS A 99 -1.67 -14.05 11.61
C LYS A 99 -1.80 -13.85 10.11
N PHE A 100 -0.73 -13.36 9.48
CA PHE A 100 -0.67 -13.23 8.03
C PHE A 100 -0.81 -14.60 7.35
N ASN A 101 -1.81 -14.72 6.46
CA ASN A 101 -2.02 -15.92 5.66
C ASN A 101 -1.76 -15.60 4.17
N PRO A 102 -0.68 -16.14 3.56
CA PRO A 102 -0.36 -15.88 2.17
C PRO A 102 -1.39 -16.43 1.17
N ALA A 103 -2.20 -17.42 1.55
CA ALA A 103 -3.25 -17.96 0.67
C ALA A 103 -4.35 -16.92 0.38
N LYS A 104 -4.64 -16.01 1.32
CA LYS A 104 -5.64 -14.93 1.14
C LYS A 104 -5.22 -13.88 0.08
N LEU A 105 -3.99 -13.97 -0.43
CA LEU A 105 -3.46 -13.06 -1.44
C LEU A 105 -3.57 -13.57 -2.87
N MET A 106 -3.86 -14.86 -3.03
CA MET A 106 -4.12 -15.47 -4.32
C MET A 106 -5.56 -15.12 -4.74
N PRO A 107 -5.82 -14.84 -6.02
CA PRO A 107 -7.19 -14.90 -6.51
C PRO A 107 -7.73 -16.31 -6.25
N ALA A 108 -9.02 -16.40 -5.91
CA ALA A 108 -9.75 -17.67 -5.97
C ALA A 108 -9.73 -18.21 -7.39
#